data_AF-A0A849AH34-F1
#
_entry.id   AF-A0A849AH34-F1
#
_cell.length_a   1.000
_cell.length_b   1.000
_cell.length_c   1.000
_cell.angle_alpha   90.00
_cell.angle_beta   90.00
_cell.angle_gamma   90.00
#
_symmetry.space_group_name_H-M   'P 1'
#
loop_
_entity.id
_entity.type
_entity.pdbx_description
1 polymer ?
#
loop_
_entity_poly.entity_id
_entity_poly.type
_entity_poly.pdbx_seq_one_letter_code
_entity_poly.pdbx_strand_id
1 'polypeptide(L)' 'MTASTTGLFAGLLLTIAIVTGGWLGLLLAIVLGGGGYLVGGHVGGELDLTALWNRRG' A
#
# COMPACT_ATOMS: atom_id res chain seq x y z
N MET A 1 11.51 1.75 10.14
CA MET A 1 10.96 0.49 10.67
C MET A 1 11.94 -0.63 10.37
N THR A 2 12.18 -1.57 11.29
CA THR A 2 13.09 -2.70 11.04
C THR A 2 12.48 -3.67 10.03
N ALA A 3 13.30 -4.33 9.21
CA ALA A 3 12.84 -5.26 8.17
C ALA A 3 11.91 -6.36 8.74
N SER A 4 12.17 -6.83 9.95
CA SER A 4 11.34 -7.82 10.65
C SER A 4 9.93 -7.31 10.95
N THR A 5 9.78 -6.04 11.30
CA THR A 5 8.46 -5.42 11.57
C THR A 5 7.66 -5.31 10.28
N THR A 6 8.32 -4.88 9.19
CA THR A 6 7.68 -4.80 7.87
C THR A 6 7.25 -6.19 7.38
N GLY A 7 8.09 -7.21 7.57
CA GLY A 7 7.76 -8.59 7.23
C GLY A 7 6.57 -9.16 8.00
N LEU A 8 6.47 -8.86 9.30
CA LEU A 8 5.33 -9.24 10.14
C LEU A 8 4.02 -8.67 9.58
N PHE A 9 3.98 -7.36 9.33
CA PHE A 9 2.79 -6.70 8.79
C PHE A 9 2.43 -7.20 7.40
N ALA A 10 3.42 -7.37 6.52
CA ALA A 10 3.20 -7.89 5.17
C ALA A 10 2.58 -9.30 5.19
N GLY A 11 3.09 -10.21 6.02
CA GLY A 11 2.56 -11.57 6.14
C GLY A 11 1.15 -11.64 6.73
N LEU A 12 0.86 -10.79 7.71
CA LEU A 12 -0.45 -10.74 8.35
C LEU A 12 -1.52 -10.22 7.39
N LEU A 13 -1.22 -9.14 6.66
CA LEU A 13 -2.09 -8.59 5.62
C LEU A 13 -2.33 -9.59 4.48
N LEU A 14 -1.27 -10.30 4.05
CA LEU A 14 -1.37 -11.33 3.02
C LEU A 14 -2.30 -12.48 3.46
N THR A 15 -2.19 -12.94 4.70
CA THR A 15 -3.05 -13.99 5.25
C THR A 15 -4.52 -13.57 5.26
N ILE A 16 -4.81 -12.34 5.72
CA ILE A 16 -6.18 -11.81 5.75
C ILE A 16 -6.75 -11.72 4.33
N ALA A 17 -5.97 -11.24 3.36
CA ALA A 17 -6.41 -11.15 1.96
C ALA A 17 -6.75 -12.52 1.36
N ILE A 18 -5.93 -13.54 1.66
CA ILE A 18 -6.16 -14.92 1.19
C ILE A 18 -7.42 -15.52 1.85
N VAL A 19 -7.59 -15.34 3.17
CA VAL A 19 -8.73 -15.93 3.91
C VAL A 19 -10.06 -15.27 3.54
N THR A 20 -10.07 -13.95 3.32
CA THR A 20 -11.31 -13.21 3.05
C THR A 20 -11.78 -13.29 1.59
N GLY A 21 -10.90 -13.56 0.63
CA GLY A 21 -11.31 -13.58 -0.79
C GLY A 21 -10.42 -14.38 -1.74
N GLY A 22 -9.45 -15.15 -1.25
CA GLY A 22 -8.54 -15.90 -2.11
C GLY A 22 -7.80 -15.01 -3.12
N TRP A 23 -7.66 -15.48 -4.36
CA TRP A 23 -6.91 -14.75 -5.41
C TRP A 23 -7.56 -13.42 -5.82
N LEU A 24 -8.89 -13.35 -5.84
CA LEU A 24 -9.62 -12.09 -6.11
C LEU A 24 -9.56 -11.13 -4.92
N GLY A 25 -9.57 -11.66 -3.70
CA GLY A 25 -9.36 -10.88 -2.47
C GLY A 25 -7.98 -10.21 -2.42
N LEU A 26 -6.94 -10.90 -2.89
CA LEU A 26 -5.60 -10.33 -3.03
C LEU A 26 -5.55 -9.16 -4.01
N LEU A 27 -6.15 -9.32 -5.20
CA LEU A 27 -6.22 -8.24 -6.20
C LEU A 27 -6.97 -7.03 -5.66
N LEU A 28 -8.11 -7.24 -4.99
CA LEU A 28 -8.85 -6.15 -4.35
C LEU A 28 -8.06 -5.50 -3.23
N ALA A 29 -7.35 -6.27 -2.39
CA ALA A 29 -6.51 -5.74 -1.32
C ALA A 29 -5.36 -4.86 -1.86
N ILE A 30 -4.75 -5.25 -2.99
CA ILE A 30 -3.71 -4.45 -3.65
C ILE A 30 -4.31 -3.17 -4.22
N VAL A 31 -5.47 -3.25 -4.89
CA VAL A 31 -6.11 -2.08 -5.51
C VAL A 31 -6.60 -1.09 -4.46
N LEU A 32 -7.34 -1.56 -3.44
CA LEU A 32 -7.83 -0.69 -2.36
C LEU A 32 -6.69 -0.19 -1.46
N GLY A 33 -5.75 -1.05 -1.10
CA GLY A 33 -4.62 -0.70 -0.23
C GLY A 33 -3.65 0.25 -0.93
N GLY A 34 -3.28 -0.04 -2.18
CA GLY A 34 -2.44 0.82 -3.00
C GLY A 34 -3.14 2.14 -3.36
N GLY A 35 -4.40 2.08 -3.76
CA GLY A 35 -5.22 3.27 -4.03
C GLY A 35 -5.40 4.15 -2.79
N GLY A 36 -5.71 3.54 -1.63
CA GLY A 36 -5.84 4.23 -0.35
C GLY A 36 -4.53 4.86 0.12
N TYR A 37 -3.38 4.20 -0.10
CA TYR A 37 -2.06 4.76 0.18
C TYR A 37 -1.76 5.97 -0.71
N LEU A 38 -2.05 5.89 -2.01
CA LEU A 38 -1.84 6.99 -2.95
C LEU A 38 -2.73 8.18 -2.63
N VAL A 39 -4.03 7.94 -2.38
CA VAL A 39 -5.00 8.99 -2.04
C VAL A 39 -4.70 9.58 -0.67
N GLY A 40 -4.44 8.76 0.34
CA GLY A 40 -4.10 9.21 1.69
C GLY A 40 -2.78 9.99 1.72
N GLY A 41 -1.80 9.56 0.93
CA GLY A 41 -0.55 10.28 0.72
C GLY A 41 -0.73 11.65 0.06
N HIS A 42 -1.63 11.75 -0.93
CA HIS A 42 -1.93 13.00 -1.61
C HIS A 42 -2.71 13.98 -0.72
N VAL A 43 -3.66 13.49 0.07
CA VAL A 43 -4.46 14.30 0.99
C VAL A 43 -3.65 14.76 2.21
N GLY A 44 -2.72 13.93 2.68
CA GLY A 44 -1.87 14.23 3.84
C GLY A 44 -0.73 15.22 3.56
N GLY A 45 -0.46 15.59 2.29
CA GLY A 45 0.64 16.49 1.92
C GLY A 45 2.06 15.90 2.09
N GLU A 46 2.19 14.71 2.67
CA GLU A 46 3.45 14.00 2.90
C GLU A 46 3.99 13.33 1.62
N LEU A 47 3.09 12.87 0.74
CA LEU A 47 3.40 12.40 -0.60
C LEU A 47 3.13 13.53 -1.57
N ASP A 48 4.08 14.46 -1.65
CA ASP A 48 4.09 15.44 -2.74
C ASP A 48 4.45 14.72 -4.05
N LEU A 49 3.43 14.15 -4.69
CA LEU A 49 3.50 13.56 -6.02
C LEU A 49 4.04 14.58 -7.03
N THR A 50 3.87 15.88 -6.77
CA THR A 50 4.45 16.99 -7.54
C THR A 50 5.98 17.03 -7.40
N ALA A 51 6.51 16.87 -6.19
CA ALA A 51 7.96 16.81 -5.96
C ALA A 51 8.60 15.56 -6.57
N LEU A 52 7.89 14.43 -6.59
CA LEU A 52 8.37 13.21 -7.25
C LEU A 52 8.34 13.31 -8.79
N TRP A 53 7.35 14.03 -9.34
CA TRP A 53 7.23 14.31 -10.77
C TRP A 53 8.25 15.35 -11.24
N ASN A 54 8.52 16.37 -10.43
CA ASN A 54 9.46 17.46 -10.74
C ASN A 54 10.94 17.06 -10.60
N ARG A 55 11.26 15.90 -10.01
CA ARG A 55 12.64 15.36 -9.97
C ARG A 55 12.99 14.50 -11.19
N ARG A 56 12.07 14.30 -12.13
CA ARG A 56 12.32 13.66 -13.43
C ARG A 56 12.41 14.65 -14.60
N GLY A 57 12.40 15.95 -14.32
CA GLY A 57 12.71 17.02 -15.27
C GLY A 57 14.13 17.52 -15.09
#